data_AF-A0A1H0VAC0-F1
#
_entry.id   AF-A0A1H0VAC0-F1
#
_cell.length_a   1.000
_cell.length_b   1.000
_cell.length_c   1.000
_cell.angle_alpha   90.00
_cell.angle_beta   90.00
_cell.angle_gamma   90.00
#
_symmetry.space_group_name_H-M   'P 1'
#
loop_
_entity.id
_entity.type
_entity.pdbx_description
1 polymer ?
#
loop_
_entity_poly.entity_id
_entity_poly.type
_entity_poly.pdbx_seq_one_letter_code
_entity_poly.pdbx_strand_id
1 'polypeptide(L)'
;MKEQQAPQHRRRRLRLAVGTPLALIAAGGIAYGTVFGAFGVDAKPEASAATATVPDSAMAAVAAMQPGWNLGNTLDAIPDETSWGQPRTTKALLDKIRAQGFNSIRIPVTWSDHQAAAPNYTIDPAYLSRVRQVVDWAIDEGFYVVLDVHHDSWQWVGKMSTEHDKVLARFHTTWKQLATAFRNESAKLVFESINEPKFDNADNARQAELLNELNTSFHKVVRASGGNNTKRLLMLPTEVCTPDQRLMDNLATTIKSLHDPRLIATVHYYGYFPFSVNVAGSTRFDAQAQGDLDKTFKRMRDTFVARGIPVVLGEYGLLGYDHGPGAVERGEMLKYFEALGHAARSNKVTTVLWDNGSFYDRGKLQWKDAGLFHQLKSSWTTRSATASSDDVFVPKSGPVKDRTLTLNLNGAAFKALKQGTTTLVSGRDYTLSGNRLTLKAAALTRLVGDRSYGVKATLRADFSRGVPWRIRVISHDAPAQSGTTGTAGSFRIPMQFRGDVLATMKAEYADGGNAGPTSWTPYQQFNTAFAPDYGKKEIRLTPAFLDAVRDNARVKLTFHFWSGATVTYHVTKSGSTVTGTTS
;
A
#
# COMPACT_ATOMS: atom_id res chain seq x y z
N MET A 1 24.08 -46.07 -13.13
CA MET A 1 24.37 -47.41 -12.59
C MET A 1 25.09 -47.25 -11.25
N LYS A 2 24.52 -47.87 -10.20
CA LYS A 2 25.04 -48.10 -8.83
C LYS A 2 25.36 -46.85 -8.00
N GLU A 3 24.40 -46.34 -7.22
CA GLU A 3 24.02 -46.78 -5.85
C GLU A 3 25.18 -46.86 -4.86
N GLN A 4 25.23 -45.90 -3.92
CA GLN A 4 25.79 -46.12 -2.59
C GLN A 4 24.86 -45.50 -1.54
N GLN A 5 24.54 -46.35 -0.57
CA GLN A 5 23.53 -46.22 0.48
C GLN A 5 23.98 -45.29 1.60
N ALA A 6 23.02 -44.53 2.14
CA ALA A 6 23.13 -43.80 3.41
C ALA A 6 22.70 -44.69 4.60
N PRO A 7 23.34 -44.58 5.78
CA PRO A 7 22.93 -45.34 6.96
C PRO A 7 21.75 -44.69 7.69
N GLN A 8 20.77 -45.53 8.03
CA GLN A 8 19.62 -45.25 8.90
C GLN A 8 19.99 -45.38 10.39
N HIS A 9 19.40 -44.54 11.25
CA HIS A 9 18.90 -44.83 12.61
C HIS A 9 18.39 -43.50 13.21
N ARG A 10 17.31 -43.38 14.01
CA ARG A 10 16.27 -44.28 14.53
C ARG A 10 15.18 -43.34 15.08
N ARG A 11 13.93 -43.41 14.57
CA ARG A 11 12.77 -42.73 15.18
C ARG A 11 12.17 -43.65 16.24
N ARG A 12 12.06 -43.19 17.49
CA ARG A 12 11.19 -43.82 18.51
C ARG A 12 9.86 -43.08 18.57
N ARG A 13 8.79 -43.79 18.20
CA ARG A 13 7.39 -43.48 18.56
C ARG A 13 7.13 -44.11 19.94
N LEU A 14 6.45 -43.39 20.83
CA LEU A 14 5.70 -43.99 21.92
C LEU A 14 4.24 -43.54 21.78
N ARG A 15 3.36 -44.52 21.58
CA ARG A 15 1.91 -44.41 21.81
C ARG A 15 1.65 -45.07 23.16
N LEU A 16 0.81 -44.48 24.00
CA LEU A 16 -0.01 -45.25 24.93
C LEU A 16 -1.40 -44.58 25.01
N ALA A 17 -2.40 -45.44 25.06
CA ALA A 17 -3.81 -45.12 24.95
C ALA A 17 -4.55 -45.50 26.25
N VAL A 18 -5.79 -45.02 26.32
CA VAL A 18 -6.95 -45.52 27.09
C VAL A 18 -7.13 -44.99 28.52
N GLY A 19 -8.33 -44.47 28.77
CA GLY A 19 -8.92 -44.34 30.10
C GLY A 19 -10.03 -43.29 30.20
N THR A 20 -11.25 -43.62 29.77
CA THR A 20 -12.49 -42.89 30.11
C THR A 20 -13.25 -43.69 31.18
N PRO A 21 -14.03 -43.04 32.05
CA PRO A 21 -15.32 -43.60 32.44
C PRO A 21 -16.50 -42.62 32.24
N LEU A 22 -17.63 -43.18 31.80
CA LEU A 22 -19.00 -42.67 31.92
C LEU A 22 -19.38 -42.47 33.42
N ALA A 23 -20.37 -41.70 33.88
CA ALA A 23 -21.77 -41.55 33.41
C ALA A 23 -22.51 -40.40 34.16
N LEU A 24 -23.80 -40.21 33.78
CA LEU A 24 -24.93 -39.45 34.39
C LEU A 24 -25.20 -38.05 33.80
N ILE A 25 -26.05 -37.95 32.76
CA ILE A 25 -27.53 -37.84 32.75
C ILE A 25 -28.03 -36.54 33.40
N ALA A 26 -28.46 -35.59 32.55
CA ALA A 26 -29.67 -34.79 32.79
C ALA A 26 -30.18 -34.25 31.43
N ALA A 27 -31.45 -34.53 31.18
CA ALA A 27 -32.18 -34.33 29.94
C ALA A 27 -32.63 -32.87 29.73
N GLY A 28 -32.85 -32.51 28.47
CA GLY A 28 -33.45 -31.25 28.06
C GLY A 28 -33.60 -31.19 26.54
N GLY A 29 -34.52 -31.96 25.99
CA GLY A 29 -34.75 -32.07 24.55
C GLY A 29 -35.55 -30.92 23.96
N ILE A 30 -35.25 -30.56 22.71
CA ILE A 30 -36.21 -30.04 21.74
C ILE A 30 -35.88 -30.69 20.38
N ALA A 31 -36.94 -31.14 19.72
CA ALA A 31 -37.00 -32.10 18.64
C ALA A 31 -36.38 -31.65 17.31
N TYR A 32 -35.66 -32.57 16.65
CA TYR A 32 -35.53 -32.59 15.19
C TYR A 32 -36.21 -33.87 14.69
N GLY A 33 -37.32 -33.71 13.99
CA GLY A 33 -38.01 -34.80 13.31
C GLY A 33 -37.21 -35.27 12.11
N THR A 34 -36.84 -36.55 12.11
CA THR A 34 -36.43 -37.29 10.92
C THR A 34 -37.68 -37.88 10.27
N VAL A 35 -37.93 -37.53 9.01
CA VAL A 35 -38.68 -38.40 8.10
C VAL A 35 -37.71 -38.77 6.97
N PHE A 36 -37.33 -40.05 6.97
CA PHE A 36 -36.69 -40.69 5.83
C PHE A 36 -37.71 -40.82 4.71
N GLY A 37 -37.38 -40.28 3.54
CA GLY A 37 -38.09 -40.49 2.28
C GLY A 37 -37.03 -40.69 1.19
N ALA A 38 -37.10 -41.82 0.51
CA ALA A 38 -36.04 -42.41 -0.29
C ALA A 38 -35.89 -41.80 -1.72
N PHE A 39 -34.65 -41.83 -2.21
CA PHE A 39 -34.20 -41.84 -3.62
C PHE A 39 -34.53 -40.65 -4.56
N GLY A 40 -33.49 -39.86 -4.81
CA GLY A 40 -33.32 -39.03 -6.01
C GLY A 40 -31.87 -38.58 -6.11
N VAL A 41 -31.12 -39.12 -7.07
CA VAL A 41 -29.77 -38.68 -7.42
C VAL A 41 -29.89 -37.31 -8.10
N ASP A 42 -28.95 -36.41 -7.83
CA ASP A 42 -28.86 -35.00 -8.28
C ASP A 42 -29.62 -33.95 -7.44
N ALA A 43 -29.04 -33.59 -6.30
CA ALA A 43 -29.26 -32.26 -5.70
C ALA A 43 -27.93 -31.74 -5.14
N LYS A 44 -27.27 -30.86 -5.90
CA LYS A 44 -26.25 -29.96 -5.35
C LYS A 44 -26.92 -29.11 -4.26
N PRO A 45 -26.32 -28.95 -3.07
CA PRO A 45 -26.83 -27.99 -2.11
C PRO A 45 -26.59 -26.57 -2.67
N GLU A 46 -27.66 -25.93 -3.14
CA GLU A 46 -27.66 -24.49 -3.38
C GLU A 46 -27.51 -23.77 -2.03
N ALA A 47 -26.29 -23.30 -1.76
CA ALA A 47 -26.08 -22.26 -0.77
C ALA A 47 -26.69 -20.96 -1.31
N SER A 48 -27.93 -20.67 -0.93
CA SER A 48 -28.57 -19.38 -1.16
C SER A 48 -27.90 -18.28 -0.31
N ALA A 49 -26.72 -17.82 -0.74
CA ALA A 49 -26.32 -16.45 -0.47
C ALA A 49 -27.14 -15.59 -1.43
N ALA A 50 -28.10 -14.81 -0.93
CA ALA A 50 -28.79 -13.82 -1.74
C ALA A 50 -27.75 -12.92 -2.40
N THR A 51 -27.51 -13.13 -3.70
CA THR A 51 -26.53 -12.36 -4.48
C THR A 51 -27.08 -10.96 -4.61
N ALA A 52 -26.62 -10.04 -3.76
CA ALA A 52 -26.95 -8.63 -3.89
C ALA A 52 -26.67 -8.19 -5.34
N THR A 53 -27.73 -7.82 -6.05
CA THR A 53 -27.68 -7.43 -7.46
C THR A 53 -26.85 -6.16 -7.61
N VAL A 54 -25.97 -6.11 -8.60
CA VAL A 54 -25.21 -4.89 -8.91
C VAL A 54 -26.18 -3.77 -9.29
N PRO A 55 -26.12 -2.58 -8.65
CA PRO A 55 -27.00 -1.47 -8.99
C PRO A 55 -26.88 -1.04 -10.46
N ASP A 56 -27.99 -0.65 -11.07
CA ASP A 56 -28.01 -0.10 -12.46
C ASP A 56 -27.26 1.23 -12.56
N SER A 57 -27.35 2.06 -11.51
CA SER A 57 -26.56 3.30 -11.41
C SER A 57 -25.09 2.98 -11.19
N ALA A 58 -24.21 3.44 -12.09
CA ALA A 58 -22.76 3.29 -11.93
C ALA A 58 -22.25 3.97 -10.64
N MET A 59 -22.83 5.12 -10.26
CA MET A 59 -22.54 5.79 -8.99
C MET A 59 -22.81 4.90 -7.78
N ALA A 60 -23.98 4.25 -7.74
CA ALA A 60 -24.33 3.37 -6.63
C ALA A 60 -23.51 2.07 -6.63
N ALA A 61 -23.22 1.51 -7.81
CA ALA A 61 -22.38 0.33 -7.93
C ALA A 61 -20.95 0.60 -7.45
N VAL A 62 -20.34 1.72 -7.86
CA VAL A 62 -18.99 2.11 -7.40
C VAL A 62 -18.98 2.44 -5.91
N ALA A 63 -20.02 3.06 -5.36
CA ALA A 63 -20.12 3.26 -3.92
C ALA A 63 -20.14 1.92 -3.16
N ALA A 64 -20.78 0.88 -3.71
CA ALA A 64 -20.79 -0.46 -3.12
C ALA A 64 -19.44 -1.20 -3.22
N MET A 65 -18.51 -0.74 -4.07
CA MET A 65 -17.15 -1.28 -4.15
C MET A 65 -16.26 -0.83 -2.98
N GLN A 66 -16.63 0.25 -2.28
CA GLN A 66 -15.81 0.81 -1.21
C GLN A 66 -15.79 -0.10 0.03
N PRO A 67 -14.63 -0.45 0.60
CA PRO A 67 -13.26 -0.21 0.13
C PRO A 67 -12.69 -1.36 -0.72
N GLY A 68 -11.68 -1.06 -1.53
CA GLY A 68 -10.98 -2.04 -2.37
C GLY A 68 -9.55 -2.38 -1.93
N TRP A 69 -9.04 -3.52 -2.41
CA TRP A 69 -7.66 -3.98 -2.23
C TRP A 69 -7.07 -4.49 -3.56
N ASN A 70 -5.83 -4.14 -3.88
CA ASN A 70 -5.13 -4.65 -5.07
C ASN A 70 -4.35 -5.92 -4.74
N LEU A 71 -4.49 -6.93 -5.60
CA LEU A 71 -3.63 -8.12 -5.64
C LEU A 71 -2.32 -7.83 -6.40
N GLY A 72 -1.60 -6.78 -6.00
CA GLY A 72 -0.41 -6.30 -6.73
C GLY A 72 0.79 -7.26 -6.65
N ASN A 73 1.72 -7.15 -7.59
CA ASN A 73 2.88 -8.02 -7.77
C ASN A 73 2.53 -9.52 -7.77
N THR A 74 1.39 -9.85 -8.37
CA THR A 74 0.86 -11.20 -8.54
C THR A 74 0.74 -11.49 -10.02
N LEU A 75 -0.46 -11.50 -10.61
CA LEU A 75 -0.68 -11.78 -12.03
C LEU A 75 -0.14 -10.65 -12.94
N ASP A 76 0.14 -9.49 -12.38
CA ASP A 76 0.88 -8.39 -12.99
C ASP A 76 2.40 -8.63 -13.04
N ALA A 77 2.94 -9.53 -12.22
CA ALA A 77 4.36 -9.88 -12.24
C ALA A 77 4.76 -10.56 -13.56
N ILE A 78 6.02 -10.31 -13.95
CA ILE A 78 6.58 -10.77 -15.23
C ILE A 78 7.68 -11.82 -14.97
N PRO A 79 7.66 -12.98 -15.65
CA PRO A 79 6.61 -13.45 -16.55
C PRO A 79 5.39 -14.08 -15.85
N ASP A 80 5.51 -14.58 -14.63
CA ASP A 80 4.48 -15.42 -13.98
C ASP A 80 4.06 -14.86 -12.61
N GLU A 81 2.93 -15.35 -12.08
CA GLU A 81 2.30 -14.80 -10.88
C GLU A 81 3.16 -14.85 -9.59
N THR A 82 4.27 -15.59 -9.63
CA THR A 82 5.22 -15.73 -8.52
C THR A 82 6.58 -15.07 -8.78
N SER A 83 6.79 -14.50 -9.96
CA SER A 83 8.10 -13.99 -10.40
C SER A 83 8.62 -12.82 -9.56
N TRP A 84 7.73 -12.08 -8.90
CA TRP A 84 8.09 -10.98 -7.99
C TRP A 84 7.94 -11.34 -6.50
N GLY A 85 8.02 -12.64 -6.18
CA GLY A 85 8.19 -13.13 -4.81
C GLY A 85 6.90 -13.36 -4.02
N GLN A 86 5.73 -13.09 -4.61
CA GLN A 86 4.46 -13.44 -4.00
C GLN A 86 4.14 -14.93 -4.23
N PRO A 87 3.48 -15.61 -3.27
CA PRO A 87 2.99 -16.96 -3.48
C PRO A 87 1.80 -16.93 -4.48
N ARG A 88 1.54 -18.07 -5.15
CA ARG A 88 0.32 -18.22 -5.97
C ARG A 88 -0.91 -17.88 -5.14
N THR A 89 -1.86 -17.18 -5.75
CA THR A 89 -3.12 -16.82 -5.08
C THR A 89 -3.92 -18.05 -4.68
N THR A 90 -4.48 -18.03 -3.48
CA THR A 90 -5.33 -19.11 -2.94
C THR A 90 -6.70 -18.55 -2.55
N LYS A 91 -7.74 -19.40 -2.57
CA LYS A 91 -9.08 -19.01 -2.06
C LYS A 91 -9.04 -18.58 -0.60
N ALA A 92 -8.17 -19.20 0.22
CA ALA A 92 -7.97 -18.83 1.62
C ALA A 92 -7.43 -17.40 1.78
N LEU A 93 -6.56 -16.93 0.88
CA LEU A 93 -6.15 -15.52 0.88
C LEU A 93 -7.34 -14.60 0.65
N LEU A 94 -8.18 -14.90 -0.35
CA LEU A 94 -9.34 -14.08 -0.72
C LEU A 94 -10.40 -14.06 0.40
N ASP A 95 -10.70 -15.20 1.02
CA ASP A 95 -11.53 -15.29 2.25
C ASP A 95 -11.01 -14.36 3.35
N LYS A 96 -9.70 -14.42 3.64
CA LYS A 96 -9.10 -13.60 4.70
C LYS A 96 -9.18 -12.13 4.41
N ILE A 97 -8.90 -11.70 3.17
CA ILE A 97 -9.02 -10.30 2.75
C ILE A 97 -10.48 -9.84 2.82
N ARG A 98 -11.43 -10.68 2.38
CA ARG A 98 -12.86 -10.37 2.45
C ARG A 98 -13.31 -10.14 3.89
N ALA A 99 -12.89 -11.02 4.79
CA ALA A 99 -13.15 -10.92 6.22
C ALA A 99 -12.55 -9.66 6.89
N GLN A 100 -11.54 -9.02 6.26
CA GLN A 100 -11.04 -7.73 6.74
C GLN A 100 -12.00 -6.57 6.48
N GLY A 101 -13.02 -6.75 5.64
CA GLY A 101 -14.06 -5.76 5.34
C GLY A 101 -13.92 -5.08 3.97
N PHE A 102 -13.04 -5.56 3.10
CA PHE A 102 -12.98 -5.11 1.70
C PHE A 102 -14.18 -5.63 0.92
N ASN A 103 -14.74 -4.78 0.06
CA ASN A 103 -15.90 -5.08 -0.77
C ASN A 103 -15.54 -5.23 -2.26
N SER A 104 -14.39 -4.70 -2.67
CA SER A 104 -13.83 -4.93 -3.99
C SER A 104 -12.38 -5.41 -3.94
N ILE A 105 -11.96 -6.10 -5.00
CA ILE A 105 -10.57 -6.48 -5.27
C ILE A 105 -10.22 -6.07 -6.70
N ARG A 106 -9.03 -5.50 -6.89
CA ARG A 106 -8.45 -5.30 -8.21
C ARG A 106 -7.39 -6.36 -8.44
N ILE A 107 -7.50 -7.06 -9.56
CA ILE A 107 -6.60 -8.13 -10.00
C ILE A 107 -5.87 -7.58 -11.22
N PRO A 108 -4.72 -6.91 -11.02
CA PRO A 108 -3.91 -6.44 -12.12
C PRO A 108 -3.28 -7.65 -12.84
N VAL A 109 -3.27 -7.64 -14.18
CA VAL A 109 -2.76 -8.75 -14.99
C VAL A 109 -1.90 -8.25 -16.15
N THR A 110 -0.67 -8.78 -16.25
CA THR A 110 0.22 -8.53 -17.38
C THR A 110 0.15 -9.71 -18.35
N TRP A 111 -0.17 -9.43 -19.62
CA TRP A 111 -0.49 -10.48 -20.59
C TRP A 111 0.67 -10.80 -21.54
N SER A 112 1.66 -9.91 -21.66
CA SER A 112 2.66 -9.97 -22.74
C SER A 112 3.37 -11.31 -22.91
N ASP A 113 3.81 -11.93 -21.82
CA ASP A 113 4.55 -13.20 -21.84
C ASP A 113 3.64 -14.42 -22.06
N HIS A 114 2.33 -14.22 -21.97
CA HIS A 114 1.29 -15.25 -22.14
C HIS A 114 0.49 -15.07 -23.42
N GLN A 115 1.06 -14.40 -24.42
CA GLN A 115 0.45 -14.19 -25.73
C GLN A 115 1.28 -14.78 -26.84
N ALA A 116 0.63 -15.45 -27.79
CA ALA A 116 1.24 -15.84 -29.05
C ALA A 116 1.68 -14.62 -29.87
N ALA A 117 2.53 -14.85 -30.87
CA ALA A 117 2.93 -13.80 -31.80
C ALA A 117 1.74 -13.26 -32.63
N ALA A 118 1.99 -12.12 -33.29
CA ALA A 118 1.09 -11.56 -34.27
C ALA A 118 0.77 -12.57 -35.40
N PRO A 119 -0.41 -12.45 -36.06
CA PRO A 119 -1.47 -11.46 -35.81
C PRO A 119 -2.49 -11.90 -34.76
N ASN A 120 -2.43 -13.16 -34.29
CA ASN A 120 -3.51 -13.75 -33.49
C ASN A 120 -3.44 -13.35 -32.02
N TYR A 121 -2.24 -13.12 -31.47
CA TYR A 121 -2.04 -12.74 -30.06
C TYR A 121 -2.83 -13.62 -29.09
N THR A 122 -3.00 -14.91 -29.42
CA THR A 122 -3.79 -15.86 -28.64
C THR A 122 -3.23 -15.92 -27.23
N ILE A 123 -4.05 -15.65 -26.23
CA ILE A 123 -3.68 -15.77 -24.83
C ILE A 123 -3.53 -17.26 -24.50
N ASP A 124 -2.46 -17.65 -23.83
CA ASP A 124 -2.25 -19.02 -23.35
C ASP A 124 -3.50 -19.49 -22.58
N PRO A 125 -4.20 -20.54 -23.05
CA PRO A 125 -5.39 -21.05 -22.38
C PRO A 125 -5.16 -21.44 -20.91
N ALA A 126 -3.96 -21.92 -20.54
CA ALA A 126 -3.65 -22.27 -19.17
C ALA A 126 -3.56 -21.03 -18.27
N TYR A 127 -2.93 -19.96 -18.78
CA TYR A 127 -2.84 -18.69 -18.08
C TYR A 127 -4.21 -18.00 -17.95
N LEU A 128 -4.99 -17.95 -19.04
CA LEU A 128 -6.36 -17.42 -19.00
C LEU A 128 -7.26 -18.19 -18.02
N SER A 129 -7.15 -19.52 -18.00
CA SER A 129 -7.86 -20.36 -17.03
C SER A 129 -7.46 -20.05 -15.59
N ARG A 130 -6.16 -19.80 -15.36
CA ARG A 130 -5.66 -19.39 -14.05
C ARG A 130 -6.21 -18.03 -13.62
N VAL A 131 -6.20 -17.03 -14.50
CA VAL A 131 -6.78 -15.70 -14.21
C VAL A 131 -8.28 -15.86 -13.90
N ARG A 132 -9.01 -16.62 -14.72
CA ARG A 132 -10.43 -16.91 -14.51
C ARG A 132 -10.69 -17.55 -13.15
N GLN A 133 -9.88 -18.53 -12.75
CA GLN A 133 -10.01 -19.16 -11.44
C GLN A 133 -9.89 -18.16 -10.28
N VAL A 134 -8.96 -17.21 -10.35
CA VAL A 134 -8.80 -16.19 -9.29
C VAL A 134 -9.97 -15.20 -9.30
N VAL A 135 -10.45 -14.79 -10.48
CA VAL A 135 -11.65 -13.96 -10.64
C VAL A 135 -12.89 -14.65 -10.06
N ASP A 136 -13.11 -15.91 -10.42
CA ASP A 136 -14.26 -16.72 -9.97
C ASP A 136 -14.22 -16.87 -8.45
N TRP A 137 -13.06 -17.20 -7.86
CA TRP A 137 -12.93 -17.25 -6.39
C TRP A 137 -13.24 -15.90 -5.73
N ALA A 138 -12.79 -14.78 -6.30
CA ALA A 138 -13.08 -13.47 -5.74
C ALA A 138 -14.59 -13.12 -5.81
N ILE A 139 -15.24 -13.43 -6.93
CA ILE A 139 -16.69 -13.24 -7.09
C ILE A 139 -17.47 -14.12 -6.10
N ASP A 140 -17.04 -15.38 -5.92
CA ASP A 140 -17.65 -16.34 -4.98
C ASP A 140 -17.53 -15.87 -3.51
N GLU A 141 -16.41 -15.23 -3.14
CA GLU A 141 -16.24 -14.57 -1.82
C GLU A 141 -17.05 -13.26 -1.70
N GLY A 142 -17.73 -12.86 -2.78
CA GLY A 142 -18.68 -11.75 -2.81
C GLY A 142 -18.09 -10.41 -3.22
N PHE A 143 -16.83 -10.35 -3.67
CA PHE A 143 -16.20 -9.12 -4.12
C PHE A 143 -16.81 -8.57 -5.42
N TYR A 144 -16.78 -7.25 -5.57
CA TYR A 144 -16.60 -6.65 -6.90
C TYR A 144 -15.16 -6.89 -7.37
N VAL A 145 -14.96 -7.26 -8.63
CA VAL A 145 -13.63 -7.59 -9.15
C VAL A 145 -13.29 -6.62 -10.28
N VAL A 146 -12.15 -5.95 -10.21
CA VAL A 146 -11.60 -5.18 -11.33
C VAL A 146 -10.51 -5.99 -12.00
N LEU A 147 -10.64 -6.23 -13.30
CA LEU A 147 -9.64 -6.91 -14.14
C LEU A 147 -9.16 -5.95 -15.23
N ASP A 148 -7.86 -5.92 -15.47
CA ASP A 148 -7.23 -4.99 -16.40
C ASP A 148 -6.25 -5.65 -17.40
N VAL A 149 -5.60 -4.78 -18.16
CA VAL A 149 -4.34 -5.04 -18.87
C VAL A 149 -3.31 -4.13 -18.18
N HIS A 150 -2.25 -4.70 -17.59
CA HIS A 150 -1.45 -3.99 -16.57
C HIS A 150 -0.12 -3.43 -17.09
N HIS A 151 1.01 -4.16 -16.97
CA HIS A 151 2.33 -3.66 -17.40
C HIS A 151 2.55 -3.70 -18.91
N ASP A 152 1.62 -4.31 -19.65
CA ASP A 152 1.47 -4.13 -21.10
C ASP A 152 1.52 -2.65 -21.52
N SER A 153 1.06 -1.76 -20.63
CA SER A 153 1.06 -0.30 -20.81
C SER A 153 2.41 0.27 -21.20
N TRP A 154 3.48 -0.11 -20.50
CA TRP A 154 4.84 0.34 -20.79
C TRP A 154 5.64 -0.68 -21.61
N GLN A 155 5.26 -1.97 -21.62
CA GLN A 155 5.96 -2.99 -22.40
C GLN A 155 5.77 -2.79 -23.91
N TRP A 156 4.56 -2.45 -24.35
CA TRP A 156 4.27 -2.30 -25.78
C TRP A 156 3.23 -1.23 -26.12
N VAL A 157 2.26 -0.93 -25.25
CA VAL A 157 1.27 0.12 -25.54
C VAL A 157 1.93 1.50 -25.65
N GLY A 158 2.98 1.75 -24.86
CA GLY A 158 3.81 2.97 -24.93
C GLY A 158 4.31 3.32 -26.33
N LYS A 159 4.45 2.32 -27.20
CA LYS A 159 4.95 2.50 -28.58
C LYS A 159 3.87 2.92 -29.57
N MET A 160 2.61 3.13 -29.14
CA MET A 160 1.49 3.41 -30.06
C MET A 160 1.70 4.64 -30.94
N SER A 161 2.47 5.64 -30.49
CA SER A 161 2.77 6.82 -31.31
C SER A 161 3.53 6.46 -32.59
N THR A 162 4.42 5.47 -32.52
CA THR A 162 5.29 5.06 -33.64
C THR A 162 4.90 3.72 -34.28
N GLU A 163 4.20 2.86 -33.54
CA GLU A 163 3.75 1.52 -33.96
C GLU A 163 2.22 1.39 -33.90
N HIS A 164 1.51 2.45 -34.29
CA HIS A 164 0.06 2.63 -34.12
C HIS A 164 -0.78 1.38 -34.40
N ASP A 165 -0.80 0.91 -35.65
CA ASP A 165 -1.70 -0.17 -36.07
C ASP A 165 -1.38 -1.50 -35.39
N LYS A 166 -0.08 -1.75 -35.14
CA LYS A 166 0.37 -2.96 -34.45
C LYS A 166 -0.09 -2.98 -32.99
N VAL A 167 0.08 -1.85 -32.29
CA VAL A 167 -0.36 -1.70 -30.89
C VAL A 167 -1.88 -1.77 -30.81
N LEU A 168 -2.61 -1.05 -31.66
CA LEU A 168 -4.07 -1.06 -31.65
C LEU A 168 -4.62 -2.46 -31.98
N ALA A 169 -4.05 -3.16 -32.97
CA ALA A 169 -4.47 -4.52 -33.32
C ALA A 169 -4.23 -5.51 -32.17
N ARG A 170 -3.07 -5.42 -31.49
CA ARG A 170 -2.79 -6.25 -30.31
C ARG A 170 -3.76 -5.95 -29.19
N PHE A 171 -3.94 -4.68 -28.82
CA PHE A 171 -4.85 -4.24 -27.76
C PHE A 171 -6.30 -4.67 -28.01
N HIS A 172 -6.81 -4.42 -29.21
CA HIS A 172 -8.14 -4.85 -29.63
C HIS A 172 -8.30 -6.38 -29.54
N THR A 173 -7.29 -7.14 -29.98
CA THR A 173 -7.33 -8.61 -29.98
C THR A 173 -7.26 -9.19 -28.56
N THR A 174 -6.45 -8.60 -27.67
CA THR A 174 -6.45 -8.92 -26.24
C THR A 174 -7.85 -8.74 -25.66
N TRP A 175 -8.44 -7.54 -25.81
CA TRP A 175 -9.75 -7.27 -25.24
C TRP A 175 -10.89 -8.09 -25.85
N LYS A 176 -10.80 -8.46 -27.13
CA LYS A 176 -11.77 -9.36 -27.76
C LYS A 176 -11.77 -10.74 -27.10
N GLN A 177 -10.59 -11.28 -26.79
CA GLN A 177 -10.45 -12.56 -26.10
C GLN A 177 -10.98 -12.48 -24.66
N LEU A 178 -10.58 -11.44 -23.91
CA LEU A 178 -11.03 -11.24 -22.53
C LEU A 178 -12.56 -11.03 -22.44
N ALA A 179 -13.12 -10.16 -23.29
CA ALA A 179 -14.55 -9.93 -23.35
C ALA A 179 -15.32 -11.22 -23.67
N THR A 180 -14.78 -12.07 -24.54
CA THR A 180 -15.39 -13.38 -24.87
C THR A 180 -15.31 -14.35 -23.67
N ALA A 181 -14.14 -14.51 -23.05
CA ALA A 181 -13.91 -15.45 -21.96
C ALA A 181 -14.74 -15.15 -20.70
N PHE A 182 -15.02 -13.87 -20.46
CA PHE A 182 -15.75 -13.37 -19.30
C PHE A 182 -17.15 -12.84 -19.66
N ARG A 183 -17.66 -13.15 -20.86
CA ARG A 183 -18.94 -12.62 -21.40
C ARG A 183 -20.12 -12.78 -20.46
N ASN A 184 -20.23 -13.95 -19.83
CA ASN A 184 -21.34 -14.32 -18.96
C ASN A 184 -20.99 -14.20 -17.47
N GLU A 185 -19.80 -13.71 -17.16
CA GLU A 185 -19.35 -13.57 -15.77
C GLU A 185 -20.20 -12.52 -15.04
N SER A 186 -20.31 -12.66 -13.72
CA SER A 186 -21.13 -11.79 -12.86
C SER A 186 -20.97 -10.30 -13.19
N ALA A 187 -22.05 -9.52 -13.04
CA ALA A 187 -22.02 -8.06 -13.21
C ALA A 187 -21.09 -7.36 -12.20
N LYS A 188 -20.65 -8.07 -11.15
CA LYS A 188 -19.62 -7.62 -10.20
C LYS A 188 -18.21 -7.54 -10.78
N LEU A 189 -17.95 -8.22 -11.90
CA LEU A 189 -16.70 -8.07 -12.65
C LEU A 189 -16.74 -6.78 -13.48
N VAL A 190 -15.75 -5.93 -13.26
CA VAL A 190 -15.48 -4.65 -13.92
C VAL A 190 -14.25 -4.84 -14.80
N PHE A 191 -14.26 -4.30 -16.01
CA PHE A 191 -13.05 -4.23 -16.83
C PHE A 191 -12.47 -2.84 -16.79
N GLU A 192 -11.16 -2.74 -16.59
CA GLU A 192 -10.38 -1.52 -16.75
C GLU A 192 -9.56 -1.59 -18.04
N SER A 193 -9.61 -0.56 -18.88
CA SER A 193 -9.03 -0.63 -20.22
C SER A 193 -7.52 -0.90 -20.25
N ILE A 194 -6.75 -0.20 -19.42
CA ILE A 194 -5.28 -0.27 -19.37
C ILE A 194 -4.78 0.42 -18.10
N ASN A 195 -3.76 -0.14 -17.44
CA ASN A 195 -3.12 0.49 -16.29
C ASN A 195 -2.12 1.59 -16.71
N GLU A 196 -2.17 2.76 -16.08
CA GLU A 196 -1.18 3.84 -16.23
C GLU A 196 -0.68 4.06 -17.68
N PRO A 197 -1.58 4.30 -18.65
CA PRO A 197 -1.19 4.42 -20.05
C PRO A 197 -0.28 5.63 -20.24
N LYS A 198 0.87 5.39 -20.86
CA LYS A 198 1.81 6.42 -21.33
C LYS A 198 2.08 6.19 -22.81
N PHE A 199 2.50 7.22 -23.55
CA PHE A 199 2.89 7.05 -24.94
C PHE A 199 4.21 7.76 -25.20
N ASP A 200 5.19 6.99 -25.66
CA ASP A 200 6.51 7.46 -26.00
C ASP A 200 6.45 8.30 -27.29
N ASN A 201 7.34 9.29 -27.41
CA ASN A 201 7.45 10.13 -28.62
C ASN A 201 6.13 10.79 -29.05
N ALA A 202 5.34 11.28 -28.09
CA ALA A 202 4.09 11.99 -28.33
C ALA A 202 3.98 13.24 -27.44
N ASP A 203 3.50 14.34 -27.99
CA ASP A 203 3.15 15.52 -27.21
C ASP A 203 1.82 15.34 -26.46
N ASN A 204 1.48 16.29 -25.59
CA ASN A 204 0.27 16.22 -24.76
C ASN A 204 -1.04 16.06 -25.55
N ALA A 205 -1.13 16.63 -26.77
CA ALA A 205 -2.33 16.52 -27.59
C ALA A 205 -2.42 15.13 -28.20
N ARG A 206 -1.30 14.64 -28.76
CA ARG A 206 -1.22 13.30 -29.34
C ARG A 206 -1.43 12.20 -28.32
N GLN A 207 -0.91 12.34 -27.10
CA GLN A 207 -1.15 11.38 -26.02
C GLN A 207 -2.64 11.29 -25.66
N ALA A 208 -3.34 12.43 -25.59
CA ALA A 208 -4.77 12.46 -25.33
C ALA A 208 -5.59 11.78 -26.45
N GLU A 209 -5.22 12.00 -27.72
CA GLU A 209 -5.84 11.33 -28.87
C GLU A 209 -5.67 9.82 -28.81
N LEU A 210 -4.42 9.34 -28.59
CA LEU A 210 -4.10 7.91 -28.52
C LEU A 210 -4.83 7.21 -27.37
N LEU A 211 -4.91 7.85 -26.20
CA LEU A 211 -5.67 7.30 -25.06
C LEU A 211 -7.17 7.24 -25.35
N ASN A 212 -7.72 8.29 -25.96
CA ASN A 212 -9.12 8.31 -26.38
C ASN A 212 -9.42 7.18 -27.38
N GLU A 213 -8.51 6.91 -28.31
CA GLU A 213 -8.62 5.81 -29.27
C GLU A 213 -8.59 4.43 -28.61
N LEU A 214 -7.65 4.17 -27.69
CA LEU A 214 -7.60 2.93 -26.92
C LEU A 214 -8.88 2.72 -26.10
N ASN A 215 -9.31 3.72 -25.35
CA ASN A 215 -10.53 3.65 -24.54
C ASN A 215 -11.77 3.42 -25.39
N THR A 216 -11.85 4.05 -26.57
CA THR A 216 -12.96 3.86 -27.51
C THR A 216 -12.94 2.45 -28.13
N SER A 217 -11.76 1.94 -28.50
CA SER A 217 -11.60 0.58 -29.03
C SER A 217 -12.02 -0.46 -27.99
N PHE A 218 -11.52 -0.34 -26.76
CA PHE A 218 -11.91 -1.17 -25.62
C PHE A 218 -13.42 -1.17 -25.38
N HIS A 219 -14.03 0.02 -25.28
CA HIS A 219 -15.47 0.18 -25.07
C HIS A 219 -16.28 -0.55 -26.13
N LYS A 220 -15.97 -0.30 -27.42
CA LYS A 220 -16.67 -0.91 -28.55
C LYS A 220 -16.54 -2.43 -28.55
N VAL A 221 -15.33 -2.96 -28.35
CA VAL A 221 -15.08 -4.41 -28.32
C VAL A 221 -15.87 -5.08 -27.20
N VAL A 222 -15.84 -4.51 -25.99
CA VAL A 222 -16.57 -5.09 -24.86
C VAL A 222 -18.08 -5.02 -25.10
N ARG A 223 -18.63 -3.87 -25.51
CA ARG A 223 -20.08 -3.75 -25.76
C ARG A 223 -20.57 -4.65 -26.90
N ALA A 224 -19.79 -4.79 -27.97
CA ALA A 224 -20.14 -5.65 -29.11
C ALA A 224 -20.13 -7.15 -28.77
N SER A 225 -19.45 -7.57 -27.70
CA SER A 225 -19.38 -8.99 -27.32
C SER A 225 -20.68 -9.57 -26.74
N GLY A 226 -21.67 -8.73 -26.38
CA GLY A 226 -22.98 -9.18 -25.91
C GLY A 226 -22.99 -9.82 -24.51
N GLY A 227 -24.09 -10.46 -24.13
CA GLY A 227 -24.25 -11.03 -22.77
C GLY A 227 -24.18 -9.96 -21.67
N ASN A 228 -23.55 -10.28 -20.54
CA ASN A 228 -23.41 -9.33 -19.43
C ASN A 228 -22.53 -8.12 -19.79
N ASN A 229 -21.69 -8.23 -20.82
CA ASN A 229 -20.83 -7.14 -21.27
C ASN A 229 -21.58 -5.94 -21.85
N THR A 230 -22.86 -6.10 -22.22
CA THR A 230 -23.73 -5.00 -22.66
C THR A 230 -24.00 -3.98 -21.55
N LYS A 231 -23.93 -4.39 -20.28
CA LYS A 231 -24.17 -3.55 -19.09
C LYS A 231 -23.02 -3.57 -18.07
N ARG A 232 -21.94 -4.31 -18.36
CA ARG A 232 -20.76 -4.39 -17.49
C ARG A 232 -20.17 -3.01 -17.26
N LEU A 233 -19.79 -2.73 -16.02
CA LEU A 233 -19.07 -1.51 -15.69
C LEU A 233 -17.70 -1.52 -16.38
N LEU A 234 -17.36 -0.41 -17.04
CA LEU A 234 -16.06 -0.23 -17.68
C LEU A 234 -15.34 0.95 -17.04
N MET A 235 -14.09 0.73 -16.66
CA MET A 235 -13.24 1.70 -15.99
C MET A 235 -12.20 2.23 -16.98
N LEU A 236 -12.10 3.55 -17.09
CA LEU A 236 -11.24 4.25 -18.05
C LEU A 236 -10.26 5.16 -17.29
N PRO A 237 -8.95 5.06 -17.56
CA PRO A 237 -7.92 5.79 -16.84
C PRO A 237 -7.66 7.17 -17.44
N THR A 238 -7.10 8.07 -16.63
CA THR A 238 -6.32 9.20 -17.17
C THR A 238 -4.96 8.71 -17.66
N GLU A 239 -4.25 9.54 -18.42
CA GLU A 239 -2.84 9.30 -18.78
C GLU A 239 -2.00 9.10 -17.52
N VAL A 240 -1.21 8.02 -17.47
CA VAL A 240 -0.42 7.56 -16.30
C VAL A 240 -1.27 7.44 -15.02
N CYS A 241 -2.59 7.30 -15.14
CA CYS A 241 -3.55 7.42 -14.04
C CYS A 241 -3.34 8.68 -13.17
N THR A 242 -2.73 9.73 -13.69
CA THR A 242 -2.38 10.92 -12.90
C THR A 242 -3.61 11.82 -12.69
N PRO A 243 -3.90 12.29 -11.46
CA PRO A 243 -5.04 13.14 -11.16
C PRO A 243 -4.74 14.64 -11.43
N ASP A 244 -4.12 14.91 -12.57
CA ASP A 244 -3.91 16.26 -13.09
C ASP A 244 -5.20 16.79 -13.76
N GLN A 245 -5.44 18.10 -13.67
CA GLN A 245 -6.67 18.70 -14.16
C GLN A 245 -6.86 18.49 -15.66
N ARG A 246 -5.83 18.72 -16.48
CA ARG A 246 -5.90 18.57 -17.95
C ARG A 246 -6.19 17.12 -18.31
N LEU A 247 -5.52 16.19 -17.66
CA LEU A 247 -5.69 14.74 -17.92
C LEU A 247 -7.10 14.27 -17.53
N MET A 248 -7.65 14.76 -16.42
CA MET A 248 -9.02 14.45 -16.02
C MET A 248 -10.06 15.08 -16.95
N ASP A 249 -9.81 16.29 -17.47
CA ASP A 249 -10.70 16.94 -18.44
C ASP A 249 -10.71 16.19 -19.79
N ASN A 250 -9.55 15.69 -20.23
CA ASN A 250 -9.45 14.81 -21.40
C ASN A 250 -10.28 13.54 -21.20
N LEU A 251 -10.13 12.86 -20.06
CA LEU A 251 -10.90 11.65 -19.75
C LEU A 251 -12.41 11.95 -19.65
N ALA A 252 -12.80 13.06 -19.02
CA ALA A 252 -14.20 13.47 -18.95
C ALA A 252 -14.81 13.68 -20.35
N THR A 253 -14.01 14.21 -21.28
CA THR A 253 -14.40 14.37 -22.68
C THR A 253 -14.61 13.03 -23.37
N THR A 254 -13.71 12.06 -23.19
CA THR A 254 -13.86 10.69 -23.70
C THR A 254 -15.09 9.99 -23.10
N ILE A 255 -15.28 10.05 -21.78
CA ILE A 255 -16.46 9.43 -21.13
C ILE A 255 -17.75 10.01 -21.70
N LYS A 256 -17.81 11.34 -21.89
CA LYS A 256 -18.98 12.00 -22.46
C LYS A 256 -19.24 11.57 -23.91
N SER A 257 -18.20 11.42 -24.73
CA SER A 257 -18.35 11.06 -26.15
C SER A 257 -18.86 9.63 -26.38
N LEU A 258 -18.64 8.74 -25.41
CA LEU A 258 -19.08 7.34 -25.47
C LEU A 258 -20.58 7.16 -25.17
N HIS A 259 -21.25 8.16 -24.59
CA HIS A 259 -22.69 8.13 -24.27
C HIS A 259 -23.15 6.89 -23.50
N ASP A 260 -22.30 6.40 -22.58
CA ASP A 260 -22.53 5.15 -21.86
C ASP A 260 -22.68 5.40 -20.35
N PRO A 261 -23.81 5.02 -19.73
CA PRO A 261 -24.07 5.28 -18.32
C PRO A 261 -23.34 4.32 -17.36
N ARG A 262 -22.56 3.36 -17.87
CA ARG A 262 -21.86 2.31 -17.13
C ARG A 262 -20.33 2.51 -17.18
N LEU A 263 -19.88 3.76 -17.23
CA LEU A 263 -18.47 4.14 -17.22
C LEU A 263 -18.01 4.64 -15.84
N ILE A 264 -16.76 4.35 -15.52
CA ILE A 264 -16.06 4.74 -14.29
C ILE A 264 -14.77 5.46 -14.71
N ALA A 265 -14.46 6.60 -14.09
CA ALA A 265 -13.15 7.22 -14.21
C ALA A 265 -12.18 6.63 -13.18
N THR A 266 -10.94 6.35 -13.57
CA THR A 266 -9.88 5.92 -12.64
C THR A 266 -8.63 6.80 -12.72
N VAL A 267 -8.04 6.98 -11.55
CA VAL A 267 -6.79 7.71 -11.28
C VAL A 267 -6.08 6.99 -10.14
N HIS A 268 -4.78 7.23 -9.96
CA HIS A 268 -3.94 6.71 -8.88
C HIS A 268 -3.38 7.86 -8.03
N TYR A 269 -3.09 7.60 -6.76
CA TYR A 269 -2.52 8.61 -5.88
C TYR A 269 -1.66 8.00 -4.78
N TYR A 270 -0.36 8.27 -4.84
CA TYR A 270 0.62 7.78 -3.89
C TYR A 270 1.16 8.85 -2.93
N GLY A 271 0.42 9.96 -2.77
CA GLY A 271 0.80 11.08 -1.93
C GLY A 271 1.69 12.12 -2.61
N TYR A 272 1.86 13.27 -1.96
CA TYR A 272 2.78 14.31 -2.41
C TYR A 272 4.21 13.73 -2.55
N PHE A 273 4.78 13.80 -3.76
CA PHE A 273 5.95 13.01 -4.13
C PHE A 273 7.10 13.07 -3.10
N PRO A 274 7.61 14.26 -2.69
CA PRO A 274 8.69 14.35 -1.71
C PRO A 274 8.40 13.69 -0.36
N PHE A 275 7.15 13.81 0.12
CA PHE A 275 6.71 13.12 1.33
C PHE A 275 6.63 11.61 1.12
N SER A 276 6.05 11.18 0.00
CA SER A 276 5.76 9.77 -0.27
C SER A 276 7.01 8.88 -0.31
N VAL A 277 8.16 9.43 -0.76
CA VAL A 277 9.44 8.71 -0.84
C VAL A 277 10.47 9.17 0.19
N ASN A 278 10.12 10.13 1.06
CA ASN A 278 11.03 10.80 1.98
C ASN A 278 12.31 11.32 1.29
N VAL A 279 12.14 12.41 0.54
CA VAL A 279 13.22 13.17 -0.12
C VAL A 279 12.99 14.68 0.08
N ALA A 280 13.99 15.50 -0.22
CA ALA A 280 13.92 16.96 -0.10
C ALA A 280 13.59 17.49 1.31
N GLY A 281 13.80 16.66 2.34
CA GLY A 281 13.52 17.00 3.73
C GLY A 281 12.04 16.88 4.12
N SER A 282 11.18 16.42 3.20
CA SER A 282 9.74 16.20 3.45
C SER A 282 9.51 14.91 4.25
N THR A 283 9.92 14.95 5.51
CA THR A 283 9.83 13.82 6.44
C THR A 283 8.47 13.73 7.14
N ARG A 284 7.65 14.78 7.09
CA ARG A 284 6.38 14.91 7.81
C ARG A 284 5.21 15.06 6.85
N PHE A 285 4.03 14.60 7.26
CA PHE A 285 2.77 14.91 6.60
C PHE A 285 2.34 16.34 6.95
N ASP A 286 3.05 17.31 6.39
CA ASP A 286 2.92 18.73 6.66
C ASP A 286 1.81 19.40 5.82
N ALA A 287 1.73 20.73 5.87
CA ALA A 287 0.73 21.51 5.15
C ALA A 287 0.82 21.37 3.62
N GLN A 288 2.01 21.10 3.07
CA GLN A 288 2.18 20.93 1.64
C GLN A 288 1.64 19.56 1.20
N ALA A 289 1.99 18.50 1.93
CA ALA A 289 1.45 17.16 1.67
C ALA A 289 -0.08 17.09 1.88
N GLN A 290 -0.59 17.74 2.93
CA GLN A 290 -2.03 17.86 3.19
C GLN A 290 -2.76 18.63 2.08
N GLY A 291 -2.20 19.78 1.67
CA GLY A 291 -2.80 20.61 0.64
C GLY A 291 -2.82 19.95 -0.74
N ASP A 292 -1.80 19.17 -1.09
CA ASP A 292 -1.78 18.36 -2.31
C ASP A 292 -2.90 17.30 -2.32
N LEU A 293 -3.06 16.58 -1.22
CA LEU A 293 -4.11 15.58 -1.03
C LEU A 293 -5.50 16.21 -1.17
N ASP A 294 -5.77 17.28 -0.44
CA ASP A 294 -7.08 17.95 -0.45
C ASP A 294 -7.44 18.49 -1.84
N LYS A 295 -6.48 19.13 -2.52
CA LYS A 295 -6.68 19.63 -3.89
C LYS A 295 -6.95 18.50 -4.87
N THR A 296 -6.22 17.40 -4.75
CA THR A 296 -6.34 16.24 -5.63
C THR A 296 -7.74 15.61 -5.54
N PHE A 297 -8.22 15.30 -4.33
CA PHE A 297 -9.58 14.76 -4.16
C PHE A 297 -10.68 15.76 -4.54
N LYS A 298 -10.46 17.07 -4.30
CA LYS A 298 -11.39 18.11 -4.75
C LYS A 298 -11.51 18.13 -6.28
N ARG A 299 -10.40 18.03 -7.02
CA ARG A 299 -10.42 17.98 -8.49
C ARG A 299 -11.17 16.74 -8.99
N MET A 300 -10.91 15.56 -8.42
CA MET A 300 -11.65 14.33 -8.78
C MET A 300 -13.16 14.52 -8.61
N ARG A 301 -13.59 15.14 -7.51
CA ARG A 301 -15.00 15.43 -7.26
C ARG A 301 -15.57 16.38 -8.30
N ASP A 302 -14.93 17.53 -8.50
CA ASP A 302 -15.46 18.62 -9.31
C ASP A 302 -15.48 18.26 -10.81
N THR A 303 -14.53 17.46 -11.28
CA THR A 303 -14.45 17.03 -12.68
C THR A 303 -15.39 15.85 -12.98
N PHE A 304 -15.55 14.90 -12.05
CA PHE A 304 -16.30 13.65 -12.30
C PHE A 304 -17.52 13.45 -11.40
N VAL A 305 -17.31 13.29 -10.09
CA VAL A 305 -18.36 12.88 -9.14
C VAL A 305 -19.54 13.85 -9.14
N ALA A 306 -19.26 15.15 -9.13
CA ALA A 306 -20.28 16.20 -9.17
C ALA A 306 -21.08 16.22 -10.49
N ARG A 307 -20.54 15.59 -11.54
CA ARG A 307 -21.15 15.46 -12.87
C ARG A 307 -21.76 14.07 -13.11
N GLY A 308 -21.88 13.25 -12.06
CA GLY A 308 -22.50 11.92 -12.12
C GLY A 308 -21.59 10.81 -12.68
N ILE A 309 -20.29 11.06 -12.84
CA ILE A 309 -19.31 10.06 -13.24
C ILE A 309 -18.64 9.51 -11.97
N PRO A 310 -18.77 8.21 -11.66
CA PRO A 310 -18.13 7.66 -10.48
C PRO A 310 -16.61 7.60 -10.66
N VAL A 311 -15.89 7.79 -9.56
CA VAL A 311 -14.42 7.70 -9.53
C VAL A 311 -13.99 6.56 -8.63
N VAL A 312 -13.10 5.74 -9.17
CA VAL A 312 -12.30 4.78 -8.40
C VAL A 312 -10.86 5.28 -8.39
N LEU A 313 -10.32 5.52 -7.21
CA LEU A 313 -8.88 5.65 -6.99
C LEU A 313 -8.30 4.23 -7.04
N GLY A 314 -7.95 3.78 -8.25
CA GLY A 314 -7.59 2.40 -8.59
C GLY A 314 -6.37 1.88 -7.84
N GLU A 315 -5.49 2.79 -7.44
CA GLU A 315 -4.36 2.52 -6.57
C GLU A 315 -4.10 3.70 -5.64
N TYR A 316 -3.84 3.40 -4.37
CA TYR A 316 -3.26 4.37 -3.44
C TYR A 316 -2.31 3.71 -2.46
N GLY A 317 -1.35 4.50 -1.99
CA GLY A 317 -0.32 4.09 -1.05
C GLY A 317 0.64 5.24 -0.79
N LEU A 318 1.90 4.89 -0.51
CA LEU A 318 3.04 5.81 -0.49
C LEU A 318 4.18 5.15 -1.28
N LEU A 319 4.74 5.84 -2.28
CA LEU A 319 5.77 5.29 -3.18
C LEU A 319 7.01 4.77 -2.44
N GLY A 320 7.33 5.32 -1.26
CA GLY A 320 8.47 4.90 -0.45
C GLY A 320 8.46 3.41 -0.09
N TYR A 321 7.28 2.76 -0.08
CA TYR A 321 7.16 1.33 0.17
C TYR A 321 7.83 0.47 -0.90
N ASP A 322 7.86 0.91 -2.16
CA ASP A 322 8.52 0.17 -3.25
C ASP A 322 10.05 0.17 -3.12
N HIS A 323 10.59 1.14 -2.38
CA HIS A 323 12.02 1.23 -2.08
C HIS A 323 12.39 0.48 -0.79
N GLY A 324 11.42 0.08 0.02
CA GLY A 324 11.61 -0.69 1.24
C GLY A 324 10.89 -0.10 2.46
N PRO A 325 10.90 -0.81 3.61
CA PRO A 325 10.20 -0.37 4.81
C PRO A 325 10.85 0.88 5.42
N GLY A 326 10.04 1.64 6.17
CA GLY A 326 10.53 2.71 7.04
C GLY A 326 10.91 4.01 6.33
N ALA A 327 10.65 4.15 5.02
CA ALA A 327 10.88 5.40 4.30
C ALA A 327 10.06 6.56 4.90
N VAL A 328 8.77 6.34 5.16
CA VAL A 328 7.90 7.30 5.86
C VAL A 328 7.76 6.89 7.32
N GLU A 329 7.92 7.84 8.23
CA GLU A 329 7.74 7.61 9.66
C GLU A 329 6.31 7.15 9.96
N ARG A 330 6.17 6.26 10.93
CA ARG A 330 4.93 5.53 11.21
C ARG A 330 3.79 6.45 11.64
N GLY A 331 4.02 7.38 12.56
CA GLY A 331 3.03 8.39 12.97
C GLY A 331 2.62 9.30 11.81
N GLU A 332 3.58 9.73 10.99
CA GLU A 332 3.31 10.52 9.77
C GLU A 332 2.45 9.75 8.76
N MET A 333 2.72 8.46 8.59
CA MET A 333 1.94 7.56 7.74
C MET A 333 0.52 7.35 8.27
N LEU A 334 0.34 7.16 9.58
CA LEU A 334 -1.00 7.08 10.18
C LEU A 334 -1.83 8.34 9.90
N LYS A 335 -1.21 9.53 9.98
CA LYS A 335 -1.87 10.80 9.66
C LYS A 335 -2.27 10.87 8.18
N TYR A 336 -1.39 10.44 7.28
CA TYR A 336 -1.68 10.38 5.85
C TYR A 336 -2.90 9.49 5.55
N PHE A 337 -2.93 8.24 6.02
CA PHE A 337 -4.05 7.33 5.75
C PHE A 337 -5.36 7.73 6.46
N GLU A 338 -5.28 8.43 7.59
CA GLU A 338 -6.45 9.08 8.21
C GLU A 338 -7.03 10.17 7.30
N ALA A 339 -6.18 11.08 6.83
CA ALA A 339 -6.57 12.19 5.98
C ALA A 339 -7.08 11.72 4.61
N LEU A 340 -6.41 10.75 3.98
CA LEU A 340 -6.82 10.16 2.70
C LEU A 340 -8.21 9.54 2.79
N GLY A 341 -8.48 8.73 3.81
CA GLY A 341 -9.80 8.13 4.00
C GLY A 341 -10.87 9.19 4.27
N HIS A 342 -10.55 10.27 4.99
CA HIS A 342 -11.46 11.40 5.14
C HIS A 342 -11.76 12.09 3.81
N ALA A 343 -10.73 12.42 3.04
CA ALA A 343 -10.86 13.09 1.75
C ALA A 343 -11.66 12.23 0.75
N ALA A 344 -11.42 10.93 0.71
CA ALA A 344 -12.17 9.98 -0.11
C ALA A 344 -13.67 10.00 0.22
N ARG A 345 -14.04 9.89 1.50
CA ARG A 345 -15.46 9.94 1.93
C ARG A 345 -16.11 11.29 1.61
N SER A 346 -15.42 12.39 1.91
CA SER A 346 -15.93 13.74 1.67
C SER A 346 -16.14 14.05 0.19
N ASN A 347 -15.39 13.38 -0.69
CA ASN A 347 -15.45 13.58 -2.14
C ASN A 347 -16.13 12.42 -2.89
N LYS A 348 -16.67 11.42 -2.17
CA LYS A 348 -17.33 10.22 -2.71
C LYS A 348 -16.49 9.46 -3.73
N VAL A 349 -15.20 9.31 -3.44
CA VAL A 349 -14.25 8.54 -4.25
C VAL A 349 -14.07 7.17 -3.61
N THR A 350 -14.29 6.11 -4.39
CA THR A 350 -13.97 4.74 -3.97
C THR A 350 -12.46 4.53 -4.07
N THR A 351 -11.84 3.84 -3.11
CA THR A 351 -10.38 3.72 -2.98
C THR A 351 -9.96 2.27 -2.92
N VAL A 352 -8.92 1.91 -3.68
CA VAL A 352 -8.37 0.55 -3.74
C VAL A 352 -6.91 0.56 -3.30
N LEU A 353 -6.60 -0.05 -2.15
CA LEU A 353 -5.24 -0.04 -1.56
C LEU A 353 -4.26 -0.80 -2.46
N TRP A 354 -3.12 -0.21 -2.82
CA TRP A 354 -2.04 -0.95 -3.47
C TRP A 354 -1.31 -1.83 -2.44
N ASP A 355 -1.34 -3.15 -2.63
CA ASP A 355 -0.65 -4.11 -1.76
C ASP A 355 0.12 -5.16 -2.57
N ASN A 356 1.35 -4.80 -2.93
CA ASN A 356 2.35 -5.68 -3.52
C ASN A 356 2.94 -6.72 -2.54
N GLY A 357 2.26 -6.97 -1.41
CA GLY A 357 2.73 -7.76 -0.29
C GLY A 357 3.46 -6.95 0.79
N SER A 358 3.53 -5.62 0.65
CA SER A 358 4.11 -4.72 1.65
C SER A 358 3.25 -4.54 2.89
N PHE A 359 1.93 -4.72 2.79
CA PHE A 359 1.02 -4.56 3.93
C PHE A 359 0.57 -5.91 4.49
N TYR A 360 0.09 -6.81 3.63
CA TYR A 360 -0.38 -8.12 4.03
C TYR A 360 0.66 -9.22 3.77
N ASP A 361 1.05 -9.95 4.81
CA ASP A 361 1.88 -11.15 4.67
C ASP A 361 1.00 -12.30 4.18
N ARG A 362 1.06 -12.60 2.88
CA ARG A 362 0.23 -13.62 2.23
C ARG A 362 0.60 -15.05 2.62
N GLY A 363 1.83 -15.28 3.07
CA GLY A 363 2.26 -16.59 3.57
C GLY A 363 1.73 -16.89 4.97
N LYS A 364 1.64 -15.85 5.82
CA LYS A 364 1.12 -15.96 7.19
C LYS A 364 -0.36 -15.59 7.33
N LEU A 365 -0.96 -15.03 6.27
CA LEU A 365 -2.32 -14.53 6.24
C LEU A 365 -2.61 -13.54 7.37
N GLN A 366 -1.75 -12.53 7.51
CA GLN A 366 -1.91 -11.46 8.50
C GLN A 366 -1.29 -10.14 8.05
N TRP A 367 -1.80 -9.03 8.59
CA TRP A 367 -1.19 -7.71 8.41
C TRP A 367 0.18 -7.62 9.08
N LYS A 368 1.16 -7.05 8.38
CA LYS A 368 2.50 -6.78 8.93
C LYS A 368 2.48 -5.68 10.00
N ASP A 369 1.59 -4.70 9.85
CA ASP A 369 1.27 -3.69 10.88
C ASP A 369 -0.26 -3.59 11.05
N ALA A 370 -0.78 -4.33 12.03
CA ALA A 370 -2.22 -4.31 12.35
C ALA A 370 -2.70 -2.92 12.82
N GLY A 371 -1.84 -2.11 13.45
CA GLY A 371 -2.20 -0.77 13.90
C GLY A 371 -2.39 0.20 12.73
N LEU A 372 -1.55 0.09 11.71
CA LEU A 372 -1.71 0.83 10.45
C LEU A 372 -2.98 0.40 9.72
N PHE A 373 -3.23 -0.92 9.61
CA PHE A 373 -4.46 -1.41 9.02
C PHE A 373 -5.71 -0.95 9.77
N HIS A 374 -5.70 -0.96 11.11
CA HIS A 374 -6.83 -0.44 11.90
C HIS A 374 -7.10 1.04 11.63
N GLN A 375 -6.06 1.86 11.46
CA GLN A 375 -6.21 3.27 11.10
C GLN A 375 -6.83 3.44 9.72
N LEU A 376 -6.37 2.68 8.73
CA LEU A 376 -6.93 2.64 7.38
C LEU A 376 -8.39 2.17 7.39
N LYS A 377 -8.69 1.07 8.08
CA LYS A 377 -10.05 0.54 8.22
C LYS A 377 -11.00 1.53 8.90
N SER A 378 -10.54 2.19 9.96
CA SER A 378 -11.31 3.23 10.63
C SER A 378 -11.61 4.40 9.71
N SER A 379 -10.67 4.79 8.84
CA SER A 379 -10.84 5.90 7.90
C SER A 379 -11.80 5.58 6.74
N TRP A 380 -12.38 4.38 6.67
CA TRP A 380 -13.48 4.10 5.76
C TRP A 380 -14.84 4.62 6.25
N THR A 381 -14.98 4.90 7.54
CA THR A 381 -16.28 5.26 8.14
C THR A 381 -16.22 6.47 9.07
N THR A 382 -15.09 6.73 9.71
CA THR A 382 -14.95 7.82 10.67
C THR A 382 -13.58 8.48 10.57
N ARG A 383 -13.45 9.70 11.12
CA ARG A 383 -12.15 10.28 11.42
C ARG A 383 -11.60 9.73 12.74
N SER A 384 -10.28 9.68 12.85
CA SER A 384 -9.56 9.37 14.10
C SER A 384 -8.73 10.58 14.50
N ALA A 385 -8.65 10.86 15.81
CA ALA A 385 -7.73 11.87 16.29
C ALA A 385 -6.27 11.40 16.14
N THR A 386 -5.37 12.34 15.89
CA THR A 386 -3.93 12.10 15.76
C THR A 386 -3.16 13.08 16.67
N ALA A 387 -1.83 13.04 16.62
CA ALA A 387 -1.00 14.03 17.31
C ALA A 387 0.19 14.47 16.45
N SER A 388 0.89 15.49 16.90
CA SER A 388 2.10 16.02 16.25
C SER A 388 3.21 14.97 16.08
N SER A 389 3.20 13.91 16.89
CA SER A 389 4.07 12.73 16.77
C SER A 389 3.43 11.55 17.53
N ASP A 390 3.80 10.33 17.16
CA ASP A 390 3.56 9.11 17.95
C ASP A 390 4.76 8.78 18.87
N ASP A 391 5.76 9.67 18.98
CA ASP A 391 6.95 9.51 19.80
C ASP A 391 7.15 10.63 20.81
N VAL A 392 7.62 10.25 22.00
CA VAL A 392 8.10 11.15 23.05
C VAL A 392 9.48 10.70 23.49
N PHE A 393 10.48 11.48 23.09
CA PHE A 393 11.88 11.26 23.42
C PHE A 393 12.24 11.83 24.80
N VAL A 394 12.78 10.98 25.67
CA VAL A 394 13.22 11.29 27.03
C VAL A 394 14.72 10.99 27.15
N PRO A 395 15.54 11.94 27.62
CA PRO A 395 16.98 11.72 27.77
C PRO A 395 17.30 10.53 28.68
N LYS A 396 18.26 9.70 28.26
CA LYS A 396 18.73 8.56 29.06
C LYS A 396 19.32 9.00 30.40
N SER A 397 20.00 10.15 30.42
CA SER A 397 20.62 10.71 31.61
C SER A 397 20.14 12.14 31.87
N GLY A 398 20.36 12.62 33.10
CA GLY A 398 19.97 13.98 33.49
C GLY A 398 18.47 14.15 33.80
N PRO A 399 18.02 15.40 34.00
CA PRO A 399 16.67 15.72 34.43
C PRO A 399 15.64 15.45 33.34
N VAL A 400 14.55 14.78 33.71
CA VAL A 400 13.39 14.59 32.84
C VAL A 400 12.51 15.83 32.94
N LYS A 401 12.01 16.29 31.79
CA LYS A 401 11.14 17.46 31.67
C LYS A 401 9.76 17.06 31.17
N ASP A 402 8.77 17.90 31.42
CA ASP A 402 7.45 17.78 30.78
C ASP A 402 7.62 17.75 29.25
N ARG A 403 6.82 16.90 28.58
CA ARG A 403 6.80 16.81 27.12
C ARG A 403 5.39 17.01 26.62
N THR A 404 5.23 17.83 25.58
CA THR A 404 3.91 18.17 25.04
C THR A 404 3.76 17.68 23.61
N LEU A 405 2.65 17.01 23.33
CA LEU A 405 2.17 16.72 21.99
C LEU A 405 0.97 17.61 21.68
N THR A 406 0.89 18.10 20.45
CA THR A 406 -0.30 18.80 19.95
C THR A 406 -1.23 17.76 19.35
N LEU A 407 -2.42 17.59 19.91
CA LEU A 407 -3.45 16.72 19.39
C LEU A 407 -4.12 17.39 18.18
N ASN A 408 -4.32 16.61 17.12
CA ASN A 408 -5.30 16.94 16.09
C ASN A 408 -6.55 16.11 16.36
N LEU A 409 -7.56 16.76 16.94
CA LEU A 409 -8.76 16.06 17.41
C LEU A 409 -9.64 15.53 16.29
N ASN A 410 -9.57 16.10 15.08
CA ASN A 410 -10.39 15.67 13.94
C ASN A 410 -11.90 15.55 14.29
N GLY A 411 -12.37 16.48 15.13
CA GLY A 411 -13.73 16.55 15.66
C GLY A 411 -14.09 15.49 16.71
N ALA A 412 -13.15 14.64 17.15
CA ALA A 412 -13.33 13.74 18.28
C ALA A 412 -13.00 14.44 19.61
N ALA A 413 -13.45 13.88 20.73
CA ALA A 413 -13.10 14.36 22.06
C ALA A 413 -12.10 13.41 22.73
N PHE A 414 -11.06 13.95 23.36
CA PHE A 414 -10.13 13.17 24.18
C PHE A 414 -10.89 12.57 25.39
N LYS A 415 -10.60 11.31 25.73
CA LYS A 415 -11.28 10.58 26.82
C LYS A 415 -10.32 10.18 27.93
N ALA A 416 -9.20 9.56 27.59
CA ALA A 416 -8.25 9.06 28.57
C ALA A 416 -6.87 8.86 27.96
N LEU A 417 -5.84 8.87 28.79
CA LEU A 417 -4.52 8.36 28.47
C LEU A 417 -4.25 7.12 29.30
N LYS A 418 -3.82 6.03 28.65
CA LYS A 418 -3.61 4.73 29.31
C LYS A 418 -2.24 4.16 29.04
N GLN A 419 -1.72 3.37 29.98
CA GLN A 419 -0.57 2.49 29.81
C GLN A 419 -1.06 1.06 30.08
N GLY A 420 -1.17 0.24 29.03
CA GLY A 420 -1.86 -1.05 29.14
C GLY A 420 -3.32 -0.86 29.56
N THR A 421 -3.73 -1.50 30.64
CA THR A 421 -5.07 -1.35 31.24
C THR A 421 -5.17 -0.16 32.22
N THR A 422 -4.03 0.40 32.65
CA THR A 422 -3.98 1.46 33.66
C THR A 422 -4.31 2.81 33.05
N THR A 423 -5.32 3.49 33.61
CA THR A 423 -5.63 4.88 33.26
C THR A 423 -4.73 5.83 34.02
N LEU A 424 -4.03 6.71 33.31
CA LEU A 424 -3.21 7.76 33.89
C LEU A 424 -4.10 8.86 34.48
N VAL A 425 -3.63 9.51 35.54
CA VAL A 425 -4.42 10.51 36.28
C VAL A 425 -4.19 11.91 35.71
N SER A 426 -5.26 12.58 35.29
CA SER A 426 -5.21 13.98 34.84
C SER A 426 -4.74 14.90 35.98
N GLY A 427 -3.95 15.92 35.66
CA GLY A 427 -3.30 16.83 36.62
C GLY A 427 -1.99 16.27 37.18
N ARG A 428 -1.94 14.97 37.49
CA ARG A 428 -0.75 14.30 38.06
C ARG A 428 0.18 13.72 37.00
N ASP A 429 -0.33 12.84 36.14
CA ASP A 429 0.47 12.12 35.14
C ASP A 429 0.54 12.88 33.81
N TYR A 430 -0.54 13.59 33.47
CA TYR A 430 -0.62 14.46 32.29
C TYR A 430 -1.59 15.62 32.52
N THR A 431 -1.48 16.67 31.72
CA THR A 431 -2.48 17.74 31.62
C THR A 431 -2.92 17.89 30.17
N LEU A 432 -4.16 18.30 29.93
CA LEU A 432 -4.67 18.66 28.62
C LEU A 432 -5.21 20.09 28.68
N SER A 433 -4.57 21.02 27.94
CA SER A 433 -5.04 22.40 27.80
C SER A 433 -5.33 22.68 26.33
N GLY A 434 -6.60 22.90 25.99
CA GLY A 434 -7.06 22.89 24.60
C GLY A 434 -6.71 21.55 23.94
N ASN A 435 -5.85 21.59 22.92
CA ASN A 435 -5.33 20.40 22.25
C ASN A 435 -3.89 20.03 22.64
N ARG A 436 -3.33 20.65 23.69
CA ARG A 436 -1.96 20.39 24.14
C ARG A 436 -1.96 19.32 25.23
N LEU A 437 -1.58 18.09 24.87
CA LEU A 437 -1.39 16.98 25.79
C LEU A 437 0.03 17.02 26.35
N THR A 438 0.18 17.39 27.62
CA THR A 438 1.48 17.47 28.30
C THR A 438 1.65 16.29 29.25
N LEU A 439 2.62 15.42 28.97
CA LEU A 439 3.07 14.37 29.87
C LEU A 439 3.99 14.96 30.94
N LYS A 440 3.69 14.70 32.21
CA LYS A 440 4.44 15.27 33.34
C LYS A 440 5.78 14.57 33.53
N ALA A 441 6.81 15.33 33.91
CA ALA A 441 8.17 14.84 34.13
C ALA A 441 8.22 13.66 35.12
N ALA A 442 7.43 13.70 36.19
CA ALA A 442 7.32 12.62 37.16
C ALA A 442 6.75 11.32 36.53
N ALA A 443 5.70 11.45 35.71
CA ALA A 443 5.15 10.30 34.99
C ALA A 443 6.12 9.77 33.94
N LEU A 444 6.77 10.65 33.17
CA LEU A 444 7.79 10.26 32.20
C LEU A 444 8.94 9.52 32.89
N THR A 445 9.43 10.01 34.04
CA THR A 445 10.47 9.34 34.84
C THR A 445 10.07 7.92 35.22
N ARG A 446 8.83 7.72 35.69
CA ARG A 446 8.29 6.39 35.98
C ARG A 446 8.17 5.52 34.73
N LEU A 447 7.71 6.08 33.61
CA LEU A 447 7.47 5.38 32.35
C LEU A 447 8.77 4.90 31.68
N VAL A 448 9.87 5.65 31.83
CA VAL A 448 11.17 5.25 31.26
C VAL A 448 11.94 4.25 32.11
N GLY A 449 11.56 4.05 33.37
CA GLY A 449 12.16 3.06 34.26
C GLY A 449 13.69 3.21 34.39
N ASP A 450 14.42 2.13 34.10
CA ASP A 450 15.89 2.05 34.10
C ASP A 450 16.58 2.91 33.02
N ARG A 451 15.80 3.49 32.10
CA ARG A 451 16.29 4.30 30.97
C ARG A 451 17.30 3.57 30.09
N SER A 452 17.23 2.24 29.98
CA SER A 452 17.89 1.56 28.85
C SER A 452 17.38 2.11 27.51
N TYR A 453 18.17 2.08 26.45
CA TYR A 453 17.81 2.75 25.19
C TYR A 453 16.60 2.12 24.51
N GLY A 454 15.80 2.95 23.83
CA GLY A 454 14.66 2.52 23.02
C GLY A 454 13.31 2.72 23.70
N VAL A 455 12.28 2.05 23.19
CA VAL A 455 10.90 2.17 23.69
C VAL A 455 10.79 1.58 25.09
N LYS A 456 10.36 2.38 26.07
CA LYS A 456 10.20 1.98 27.47
C LYS A 456 8.75 1.83 27.90
N ALA A 457 7.87 2.63 27.31
CA ALA A 457 6.43 2.48 27.48
C ALA A 457 5.72 2.80 26.18
N THR A 458 4.53 2.26 26.01
CA THR A 458 3.58 2.72 24.99
C THR A 458 2.32 3.18 25.69
N LEU A 459 1.97 4.44 25.49
CA LEU A 459 0.73 5.04 25.94
C LEU A 459 -0.32 4.94 24.83
N ARG A 460 -1.58 4.95 25.24
CA ARG A 460 -2.75 4.95 24.35
C ARG A 460 -3.65 6.13 24.72
N ALA A 461 -3.79 7.08 23.82
CA ALA A 461 -4.76 8.16 23.93
C ALA A 461 -6.09 7.70 23.32
N ASP A 462 -7.10 7.56 24.18
CA ASP A 462 -8.46 7.18 23.81
C ASP A 462 -9.29 8.42 23.45
N PHE A 463 -10.14 8.27 22.44
CA PHE A 463 -11.02 9.33 21.95
C PHE A 463 -12.47 8.84 21.85
N SER A 464 -13.41 9.76 21.66
CA SER A 464 -14.85 9.45 21.55
C SER A 464 -15.22 8.60 20.34
N ARG A 465 -14.38 8.56 19.30
CA ARG A 465 -14.56 7.80 18.06
C ARG A 465 -13.22 7.59 17.37
N GLY A 466 -13.19 6.71 16.37
CA GLY A 466 -11.98 6.36 15.63
C GLY A 466 -11.04 5.49 16.46
N VAL A 467 -9.85 5.24 15.93
CA VAL A 467 -8.84 4.42 16.63
C VAL A 467 -8.06 5.26 17.66
N PRO A 468 -7.63 4.65 18.77
CA PRO A 468 -6.75 5.32 19.72
C PRO A 468 -5.39 5.68 19.12
N TRP A 469 -4.83 6.81 19.54
CA TRP A 469 -3.47 7.20 19.15
C TRP A 469 -2.44 6.56 20.09
N ARG A 470 -1.48 5.83 19.54
CA ARG A 470 -0.39 5.21 20.32
C ARG A 470 0.78 6.19 20.41
N ILE A 471 1.37 6.30 21.60
CA ILE A 471 2.51 7.18 21.86
C ILE A 471 3.63 6.34 22.48
N ARG A 472 4.77 6.21 21.82
CA ARG A 472 5.95 5.53 22.36
C ARG A 472 6.73 6.52 23.22
N VAL A 473 7.05 6.13 24.45
CA VAL A 473 7.97 6.86 25.32
C VAL A 473 9.32 6.21 25.18
N ILE A 474 10.28 6.95 24.64
CA ILE A 474 11.57 6.44 24.16
C ILE A 474 12.69 7.05 25.00
N SER A 475 13.49 6.21 25.65
CA SER A 475 14.74 6.65 26.28
C SER A 475 15.83 6.73 25.21
N HIS A 476 16.47 7.88 25.06
CA HIS A 476 17.47 8.11 24.01
C HIS A 476 18.67 8.95 24.49
N ASP A 477 19.77 8.87 23.75
CA ASP A 477 20.86 9.85 23.75
C ASP A 477 21.23 10.21 22.31
N ALA A 478 22.12 11.18 22.11
CA ALA A 478 22.68 11.50 20.81
C ALA A 478 23.29 10.25 20.16
N PRO A 479 22.89 9.89 18.92
CA PRO A 479 23.47 8.78 18.18
C PRO A 479 24.99 8.95 18.01
N ALA A 480 25.70 7.83 17.95
CA ALA A 480 27.15 7.83 17.81
C ALA A 480 27.57 6.92 16.66
N GLN A 481 28.61 7.32 15.95
CA GLN A 481 29.12 6.68 14.73
C GLN A 481 30.62 6.45 14.88
N SER A 482 31.18 5.57 14.06
CA SER A 482 32.63 5.37 13.99
C SER A 482 33.14 5.41 12.55
N GLY A 483 34.44 5.65 12.39
CA GLY A 483 35.11 5.53 11.10
C GLY A 483 35.03 4.09 10.57
N THR A 484 35.05 3.96 9.25
CA THR A 484 35.02 2.67 8.54
C THR A 484 35.59 2.83 7.14
N THR A 485 36.10 1.74 6.57
CA THR A 485 36.52 1.67 5.16
C THR A 485 35.91 0.43 4.54
N GLY A 486 35.44 0.54 3.31
CA GLY A 486 34.84 -0.57 2.57
C GLY A 486 34.80 -0.31 1.09
N THR A 487 34.11 -1.16 0.34
CA THR A 487 33.90 -0.96 -1.10
C THR A 487 32.53 -0.37 -1.38
N ALA A 488 32.34 0.26 -2.55
CA ALA A 488 31.06 0.88 -2.91
C ALA A 488 29.84 -0.07 -2.80
N GLY A 489 30.01 -1.36 -3.11
CA GLY A 489 28.93 -2.35 -3.01
C GLY A 489 28.54 -2.76 -1.59
N SER A 490 29.44 -2.61 -0.61
CA SER A 490 29.27 -3.15 0.74
C SER A 490 29.46 -2.12 1.86
N PHE A 491 29.70 -0.85 1.53
CA PHE A 491 29.98 0.18 2.53
C PHE A 491 28.82 0.36 3.53
N ARG A 492 29.14 0.32 4.82
CA ARG A 492 28.21 0.51 5.94
C ARG A 492 28.87 1.40 6.98
N ILE A 493 28.16 2.40 7.46
CA ILE A 493 28.57 3.27 8.56
C ILE A 493 28.15 2.60 9.87
N PRO A 494 29.07 2.18 10.74
CA PRO A 494 28.70 1.70 12.06
C PRO A 494 28.01 2.83 12.86
N MET A 495 26.82 2.54 13.40
CA MET A 495 25.94 3.52 14.02
C MET A 495 25.28 2.95 15.29
N GLN A 496 25.62 3.51 16.43
CA GLN A 496 24.88 3.35 17.68
C GLN A 496 23.72 4.35 17.71
N PHE A 497 22.52 3.89 17.31
CA PHE A 497 21.31 4.72 17.29
C PHE A 497 20.85 5.20 18.66
N ARG A 498 21.24 4.52 19.76
CA ARG A 498 20.98 4.94 21.16
C ARG A 498 19.52 5.32 21.42
N GLY A 499 18.59 4.52 20.89
CA GLY A 499 17.15 4.70 21.06
C GLY A 499 16.51 5.71 20.10
N ASP A 500 17.32 6.46 19.35
CA ASP A 500 16.82 7.40 18.35
C ASP A 500 16.45 6.72 17.03
N VAL A 501 15.74 7.45 16.17
CA VAL A 501 15.23 6.97 14.89
C VAL A 501 15.68 7.93 13.80
N LEU A 502 16.30 7.42 12.75
CA LEU A 502 16.76 8.23 11.62
C LEU A 502 15.56 8.78 10.84
N ALA A 503 15.55 10.08 10.58
CA ALA A 503 14.52 10.76 9.80
C ALA A 503 14.94 10.98 8.36
N THR A 504 16.13 11.53 8.12
CA THR A 504 16.66 11.80 6.78
C THR A 504 18.18 12.03 6.79
N MET A 505 18.79 12.16 5.62
CA MET A 505 20.22 12.45 5.44
C MET A 505 20.42 13.55 4.39
N LYS A 506 21.18 14.59 4.74
CA LYS A 506 21.76 15.53 3.77
C LYS A 506 23.10 15.01 3.26
N ALA A 507 23.43 15.29 2.00
CA ALA A 507 24.75 15.05 1.42
C ALA A 507 25.21 16.27 0.58
N GLU A 508 26.35 16.85 0.96
CA GLU A 508 26.90 18.07 0.37
C GLU A 508 28.41 17.88 0.14
N TYR A 509 28.94 18.34 -0.99
CA TYR A 509 30.39 18.34 -1.17
C TYR A 509 31.06 19.46 -0.37
N ALA A 510 32.32 19.25 0.03
CA ALA A 510 33.09 20.26 0.75
C ALA A 510 33.36 21.52 -0.08
N ASP A 511 33.43 21.40 -1.41
CA ASP A 511 33.62 22.50 -2.37
C ASP A 511 32.29 23.18 -2.77
N GLY A 512 31.16 22.73 -2.21
CA GLY A 512 29.82 23.24 -2.52
C GLY A 512 29.03 22.32 -3.47
N GLY A 513 27.70 22.49 -3.44
CA GLY A 513 26.77 21.66 -4.22
C GLY A 513 26.35 20.37 -3.51
N ASN A 514 25.23 19.79 -3.99
CA ASN A 514 24.65 18.58 -3.44
C ASN A 514 25.36 17.34 -3.98
N ALA A 515 25.55 16.34 -3.13
CA ALA A 515 26.15 15.05 -3.50
C ALA A 515 25.08 13.94 -3.51
N GLY A 516 25.28 12.92 -4.35
CA GLY A 516 24.37 11.78 -4.46
C GLY A 516 23.36 11.91 -5.62
N PRO A 517 22.43 10.95 -5.73
CA PRO A 517 21.54 10.79 -6.88
C PRO A 517 20.50 11.91 -6.98
N THR A 518 20.18 12.58 -5.88
CA THR A 518 19.22 13.69 -5.87
C THR A 518 19.98 15.02 -5.91
N SER A 519 20.51 15.42 -7.06
CA SER A 519 21.40 16.60 -7.18
C SER A 519 20.71 17.96 -6.97
N TRP A 520 19.39 18.04 -7.11
CA TRP A 520 18.62 19.28 -6.97
C TRP A 520 18.28 19.66 -5.52
N THR A 521 18.54 18.79 -4.54
CA THR A 521 18.37 19.06 -3.11
C THR A 521 19.44 18.34 -2.29
N PRO A 522 19.93 18.90 -1.16
CA PRO A 522 20.90 18.18 -0.35
C PRO A 522 20.28 16.96 0.35
N TYR A 523 18.97 16.95 0.60
CA TYR A 523 18.28 15.86 1.29
C TYR A 523 18.03 14.69 0.35
N GLN A 524 18.75 13.60 0.59
CA GLN A 524 18.71 12.41 -0.25
C GLN A 524 17.47 11.56 0.03
N GLN A 525 17.06 10.77 -0.97
CA GLN A 525 15.90 9.88 -0.84
C GLN A 525 16.19 8.68 0.06
N PHE A 526 15.34 8.44 1.04
CA PHE A 526 15.40 7.30 1.94
C PHE A 526 15.25 5.98 1.18
N ASN A 527 16.00 4.94 1.59
CA ASN A 527 16.14 3.62 0.96
C ASN A 527 16.77 3.60 -0.44
N THR A 528 16.72 4.69 -1.21
CA THR A 528 17.40 4.82 -2.50
C THR A 528 18.86 5.21 -2.32
N ALA A 529 19.16 6.21 -1.49
CA ALA A 529 20.52 6.68 -1.25
C ALA A 529 21.14 6.12 0.04
N PHE A 530 20.32 5.94 1.07
CA PHE A 530 20.76 5.43 2.37
C PHE A 530 19.63 4.65 3.06
N ALA A 531 19.97 3.70 3.92
CA ALA A 531 19.00 2.95 4.72
C ALA A 531 19.59 2.55 6.08
N PRO A 532 18.91 2.81 7.21
CA PRO A 532 19.35 2.31 8.51
C PRO A 532 19.03 0.82 8.68
N ASP A 533 19.96 0.06 9.26
CA ASP A 533 19.71 -1.27 9.81
C ASP A 533 19.93 -1.20 11.33
N TYR A 534 18.83 -1.03 12.06
CA TYR A 534 18.85 -0.92 13.52
C TYR A 534 19.31 -2.21 14.20
N GLY A 535 19.06 -3.38 13.59
CA GLY A 535 19.45 -4.68 14.13
C GLY A 535 20.96 -4.90 14.06
N LYS A 536 21.57 -4.47 12.95
CA LYS A 536 23.02 -4.52 12.74
C LYS A 536 23.77 -3.29 13.25
N LYS A 537 23.04 -2.26 13.70
CA LYS A 537 23.60 -1.00 14.21
C LYS A 537 24.48 -0.32 13.16
N GLU A 538 23.93 -0.18 11.95
CA GLU A 538 24.63 0.44 10.83
C GLU A 538 23.69 1.29 9.96
N ILE A 539 24.27 2.19 9.18
CA ILE A 539 23.59 2.85 8.06
C ILE A 539 24.28 2.40 6.77
N ARG A 540 23.51 1.81 5.87
CA ARG A 540 23.95 1.52 4.51
C ARG A 540 23.90 2.80 3.69
N LEU A 541 25.02 3.16 3.06
CA LEU A 541 25.01 3.99 1.87
C LEU A 541 24.87 3.04 0.67
N THR A 542 23.90 3.30 -0.19
CA THR A 542 23.61 2.39 -1.30
C THR A 542 24.65 2.54 -2.42
N PRO A 543 24.77 1.54 -3.31
CA PRO A 543 25.53 1.70 -4.55
C PRO A 543 25.10 2.93 -5.36
N ALA A 544 23.78 3.15 -5.51
CA ALA A 544 23.25 4.33 -6.21
C ALA A 544 23.73 5.66 -5.62
N PHE A 545 23.91 5.75 -4.30
CA PHE A 545 24.52 6.92 -3.68
C PHE A 545 26.00 7.05 -4.04
N LEU A 546 26.77 5.98 -3.84
CA LEU A 546 28.23 6.00 -3.98
C LEU A 546 28.66 6.12 -5.45
N ASP A 547 27.89 5.60 -6.39
CA ASP A 547 28.12 5.74 -7.84
C ASP A 547 27.88 7.18 -8.31
N ALA A 548 27.00 7.94 -7.64
CA ALA A 548 26.73 9.35 -7.92
C ALA A 548 27.72 10.32 -7.25
N VAL A 549 28.62 9.83 -6.39
CA VAL A 549 29.64 10.65 -5.71
C VAL A 549 30.89 10.78 -6.58
N ARG A 550 31.34 12.03 -6.79
CA ARG A 550 32.59 12.35 -7.49
C ARG A 550 33.79 11.67 -6.82
N ASP A 551 34.67 11.08 -7.63
CA ASP A 551 35.87 10.41 -7.13
C ASP A 551 36.84 11.42 -6.47
N ASN A 552 37.43 11.00 -5.36
CA ASN A 552 38.33 11.76 -4.48
C ASN A 552 37.73 13.04 -3.87
N ALA A 553 36.43 13.30 -4.05
CA ALA A 553 35.74 14.40 -3.42
C ALA A 553 35.24 14.00 -2.02
N ARG A 554 35.48 14.86 -1.03
CA ARG A 554 34.94 14.68 0.32
C ARG A 554 33.50 15.16 0.38
N VAL A 555 32.61 14.29 0.82
CA VAL A 555 31.18 14.56 1.03
C VAL A 555 30.90 14.66 2.53
N LYS A 556 30.25 15.75 2.95
CA LYS A 556 29.67 15.90 4.28
C LYS A 556 28.26 15.31 4.28
N LEU A 557 28.04 14.31 5.12
CA LEU A 557 26.72 13.76 5.42
C LEU A 557 26.21 14.37 6.72
N THR A 558 24.97 14.83 6.74
CA THR A 558 24.29 15.25 7.97
C THR A 558 23.06 14.38 8.19
N PHE A 559 23.12 13.49 9.18
CA PHE A 559 22.00 12.64 9.58
C PHE A 559 21.10 13.40 10.54
N HIS A 560 19.80 13.45 10.25
CA HIS A 560 18.78 14.06 11.09
C HIS A 560 17.94 12.96 11.72
N PHE A 561 17.69 13.08 13.03
CA PHE A 561 16.94 12.09 13.81
C PHE A 561 15.64 12.67 14.38
N TRP A 562 14.67 11.80 14.66
CA TRP A 562 13.34 12.17 15.14
C TRP A 562 13.34 12.79 16.54
N SER A 563 14.37 12.54 17.37
CA SER A 563 14.56 13.27 18.63
C SER A 563 14.92 14.75 18.45
N GLY A 564 15.31 15.15 17.23
CA GLY A 564 15.89 16.46 16.90
C GLY A 564 17.42 16.46 16.87
N ALA A 565 18.08 15.35 17.21
CA ALA A 565 19.53 15.23 17.11
C ALA A 565 20.01 15.28 15.64
N THR A 566 21.21 15.80 15.45
CA THR A 566 21.92 15.78 14.17
C THR A 566 23.34 15.25 14.36
N VAL A 567 23.79 14.38 13.47
CA VAL A 567 25.16 13.81 13.49
C VAL A 567 25.81 14.01 12.13
N THR A 568 27.03 14.55 12.11
CA THR A 568 27.78 14.80 10.87
C THR A 568 28.81 13.71 10.63
N TYR A 569 28.86 13.16 9.42
CA TYR A 569 29.85 12.18 8.97
C TYR A 569 30.51 12.66 7.67
N HIS A 570 31.68 12.13 7.34
CA HIS A 570 32.35 12.42 6.09
C HIS A 570 32.61 11.15 5.32
N VAL A 571 32.42 11.20 4.00
CA VAL A 571 32.70 10.09 3.09
C VAL A 571 33.54 10.58 1.94
N THR A 572 34.59 9.84 1.60
CA THR A 572 35.36 10.02 0.37
C THR A 572 35.40 8.70 -0.37
N LYS A 573 35.02 8.70 -1.65
CA LYS A 573 35.17 7.57 -2.56
C LYS A 573 36.45 7.78 -3.39
N SER A 574 37.33 6.79 -3.45
CA SER A 574 38.58 6.79 -4.21
C SER A 574 38.68 5.49 -4.98
N GLY A 575 38.35 5.53 -6.28
CA GLY A 575 38.16 4.33 -7.09
C GLY A 575 37.04 3.45 -6.52
N SER A 576 37.38 2.21 -6.16
CA SER A 576 36.45 1.25 -5.54
C SER A 576 36.39 1.34 -4.02
N THR A 577 37.34 2.05 -3.40
CA THR A 577 37.44 2.20 -1.95
C THR A 577 36.61 3.39 -1.47
N VAL A 578 35.90 3.22 -0.37
CA VAL A 578 35.12 4.25 0.29
C VAL A 578 35.60 4.34 1.74
N THR A 579 36.03 5.53 2.15
CA THR A 579 36.47 5.81 3.51
C THR A 579 35.49 6.76 4.18
N GLY A 580 35.01 6.35 5.35
CA GLY A 580 34.12 7.10 6.21
C GLY A 580 34.80 7.54 7.49
N THR A 581 34.64 8.81 7.88
CA THR A 581 35.20 9.36 9.12
C THR A 581 34.17 10.19 9.87
N THR A 582 34.24 10.15 11.20
CA THR A 582 33.43 11.01 12.05
C THR A 582 33.89 12.46 11.93
N SER A 583 32.99 13.39 12.19
CA SER A 583 33.35 14.79 12.47
C SER A 583 34.26 14.93 13.68
#